data_AF-A0A2N1NM06-F1
#
_entry.id   AF-A0A2N1NM06-F1
#
_cell.length_a   1.000
_cell.length_b   1.000
_cell.length_c   1.000
_cell.angle_alpha   90.00
_cell.angle_beta   90.00
_cell.angle_gamma   90.00
#
_symmetry.space_group_name_H-M   'P 1'
#
loop_
_entity.id
_entity.type
_entity.pdbx_description
1 polymer ?
#
loop_
_entity_poly.entity_id
_entity_poly.type
_entity_poly.pdbx_seq_one_letter_code
_entity_poly.pdbx_strand_id
1 'polypeptide(L)'
;MEPLYVYLTDNSLNFWPSTIPEKRIEALFPEILLVANTYDAYDFTMRRIEQTMETINANNTMRQNNLGPRNPNIGQRTTPTNRQQRKPKGGSRYDIT
;
A
#
# COMPACT_ATOMS: atom_id res chain seq x y z
N MET A 1 -19.44 3.20 34.11
CA MET A 1 -19.15 4.02 32.92
C MET A 1 -19.74 3.31 31.73
N GLU A 2 -20.42 4.04 30.84
CA GLU A 2 -21.05 3.43 29.67
C GLU A 2 -20.01 3.06 28.61
N PRO A 3 -20.27 2.00 27.81
CA PRO A 3 -19.47 1.68 26.63
C PRO A 3 -19.56 2.82 25.61
N LEU A 4 -18.42 3.20 25.04
CA LEU A 4 -18.34 4.22 23.99
C LEU A 4 -19.15 3.80 22.76
N TYR A 5 -19.21 2.50 22.49
CA TYR A 5 -19.95 1.90 21.38
C TYR A 5 -21.41 2.38 21.29
N VAL A 6 -22.10 2.53 22.42
CA VAL A 6 -23.52 2.98 22.47
C VAL A 6 -23.70 4.35 21.79
N TYR A 7 -22.72 5.24 21.94
CA TYR A 7 -22.76 6.57 21.33
C TYR A 7 -22.32 6.55 19.87
N LEU A 8 -21.40 5.65 19.51
CA LEU A 8 -20.92 5.54 18.14
C LEU A 8 -21.98 4.97 17.19
N THR A 9 -22.91 4.15 17.67
CA THR A 9 -24.02 3.65 16.86
C THR A 9 -25.29 4.50 16.96
N ASP A 10 -25.29 5.55 17.78
CA ASP A 10 -26.43 6.45 17.90
C ASP A 10 -26.56 7.37 16.68
N ASN A 11 -27.54 7.05 15.83
CA ASN A 11 -27.85 7.82 14.62
C ASN A 11 -28.33 9.25 14.90
N SER A 12 -28.75 9.58 16.13
CA SER A 12 -29.15 10.95 16.49
C SER A 12 -27.95 11.89 16.67
N LEU A 13 -26.77 11.34 16.99
CA LEU A 13 -25.55 12.09 17.22
C LEU A 13 -24.80 12.44 15.94
N ASN A 14 -25.15 11.80 14.81
CA ASN A 14 -24.61 12.08 13.47
C ASN A 14 -23.08 12.10 13.39
N PHE A 15 -22.40 11.20 14.13
CA PHE A 15 -20.93 11.11 14.08
C PHE A 15 -20.39 10.59 12.75
N TRP A 16 -21.19 9.80 12.03
CA TRP A 16 -20.76 9.12 10.82
C TRP A 16 -21.49 9.65 9.59
N PRO A 17 -20.79 9.83 8.46
CA PRO A 17 -21.45 10.07 7.19
C PRO A 17 -22.29 8.84 6.81
N SER A 18 -23.39 9.05 6.09
CA SER A 18 -24.32 7.99 5.64
C SER A 18 -23.67 6.93 4.73
N THR A 19 -22.45 7.19 4.25
CA THR A 19 -21.63 6.25 3.48
C THR A 19 -20.98 5.17 4.36
N ILE A 20 -20.94 5.34 5.67
CA ILE A 20 -20.40 4.36 6.61
C ILE A 20 -21.57 3.56 7.20
N PRO A 21 -21.69 2.26 6.87
CA PRO A 21 -22.73 1.41 7.43
C PRO A 21 -22.43 1.06 8.90
N GLU A 22 -23.48 0.98 9.72
CA GLU A 22 -23.40 0.66 11.15
C GLU A 22 -22.62 -0.64 11.43
N LYS A 23 -22.84 -1.69 10.63
CA LYS A 23 -22.11 -2.96 10.71
C LYS A 23 -20.58 -2.83 10.71
N ARG A 24 -20.02 -1.78 10.06
CA ARG A 24 -18.58 -1.53 10.12
C ARG A 24 -18.15 -1.00 11.47
N ILE A 25 -18.99 -0.18 12.11
CA ILE A 25 -18.74 0.36 13.45
C ILE A 25 -18.73 -0.81 14.45
N GLU A 26 -19.73 -1.70 14.39
CA GLU A 26 -19.81 -2.89 15.26
C GLU A 26 -18.61 -3.83 15.08
N ALA A 27 -18.17 -4.03 13.85
CA ALA A 27 -17.05 -4.93 13.57
C ALA A 27 -15.67 -4.37 13.96
N LEU A 28 -15.52 -3.05 14.01
CA LEU A 28 -14.22 -2.39 14.20
C LEU A 28 -14.03 -1.80 15.59
N PHE A 29 -15.11 -1.46 16.30
CA PHE A 29 -15.02 -0.87 17.63
C PHE A 29 -15.19 -1.92 18.73
N PRO A 30 -14.26 -2.00 19.68
CA PRO A 30 -14.36 -2.96 20.77
C PRO A 30 -15.41 -2.52 21.81
N GLU A 31 -16.24 -3.47 22.25
CA GLU A 31 -17.27 -3.24 23.28
C GLU A 31 -16.68 -2.83 24.64
N ILE A 32 -15.43 -3.21 24.91
CA ILE A 32 -14.74 -2.93 26.18
C ILE A 32 -14.31 -1.46 26.32
N LEU A 33 -14.33 -0.67 25.24
CA LEU A 33 -13.90 0.72 25.26
C LEU A 33 -14.98 1.59 25.89
N LEU A 34 -14.65 2.25 27.00
CA LEU A 34 -15.60 3.06 27.75
C LEU A 34 -15.55 4.52 27.29
N VAL A 35 -16.65 5.25 27.51
CA VAL A 35 -16.72 6.70 27.24
C VAL A 35 -15.61 7.48 27.96
N ALA A 36 -15.24 7.05 29.17
CA ALA A 36 -14.15 7.66 29.92
C ALA A 36 -12.78 7.61 29.20
N ASN A 37 -12.62 6.69 28.25
CA ASN A 37 -11.38 6.52 27.48
C ASN A 37 -11.40 7.25 26.13
N THR A 38 -12.44 8.03 25.82
CA THR A 38 -12.63 8.64 24.48
C THR A 38 -11.44 9.51 24.07
N TYR A 39 -10.92 10.33 24.98
CA TYR A 39 -9.78 11.20 24.69
C TYR A 39 -8.51 10.39 24.43
N ASP A 40 -8.21 9.41 25.29
CA ASP A 40 -7.02 8.56 25.14
C ASP A 40 -7.09 7.72 23.86
N ALA A 41 -8.27 7.18 23.52
CA ALA A 41 -8.50 6.44 22.29
C ALA A 41 -8.32 7.32 21.05
N TYR A 42 -8.80 8.57 21.09
CA TYR A 42 -8.58 9.54 20.03
C TYR A 42 -7.09 9.85 19.84
N ASP A 43 -6.39 10.21 20.92
CA ASP A 43 -4.97 10.55 20.88
C ASP A 43 -4.11 9.37 20.39
N PHE A 44 -4.38 8.16 20.87
CA PHE A 44 -3.73 6.94 20.37
C PHE A 44 -3.96 6.74 18.85
N THR A 45 -5.20 6.90 18.40
CA THR A 45 -5.57 6.70 16.99
C THR A 45 -4.90 7.73 16.09
N MET A 46 -4.89 9.00 16.49
CA MET A 46 -4.26 10.08 15.74
C MET A 46 -2.75 9.88 15.59
N ARG A 47 -2.05 9.59 16.69
CA ARG A 47 -0.60 9.28 16.65
C ARG A 47 -0.29 8.12 15.72
N ARG A 48 -1.15 7.08 15.71
CA ARG A 48 -0.95 5.92 14.86
C ARG A 48 -1.15 6.24 13.37
N ILE A 49 -2.11 7.11 13.06
CA ILE A 49 -2.34 7.61 11.69
C ILE A 49 -1.12 8.41 11.21
N GLU A 50 -0.65 9.37 12.01
CA GLU A 50 0.51 10.20 11.69
C GLU A 50 1.76 9.36 11.41
N GLN A 51 2.10 8.43 12.31
CA GLN A 51 3.22 7.50 12.14
C GLN A 51 3.11 6.66 10.86
N THR A 52 1.90 6.21 10.52
CA THR A 52 1.66 5.42 9.32
C THR A 52 1.87 6.25 8.05
N MET A 53 1.39 7.50 8.04
CA MET A 53 1.59 8.43 6.94
C MET A 53 3.07 8.77 6.73
N GLU A 54 3.81 9.03 7.80
CA GLU A 54 5.25 9.27 7.75
C GLU A 54 6.01 8.07 7.17
N THR A 55 5.66 6.86 7.59
CA THR A 55 6.27 5.63 7.09
C THR A 55 6.02 5.43 5.59
N ILE A 56 4.78 5.68 5.13
CA ILE A 56 4.43 5.61 3.70
C ILE A 56 5.24 6.63 2.89
N ASN A 57 5.36 7.87 3.39
CA ASN A 57 6.12 8.91 2.72
C ASN A 57 7.62 8.56 2.63
N ALA A 58 8.22 8.09 3.73
CA ALA A 58 9.62 7.67 3.75
C ALA A 58 9.90 6.53 2.75
N ASN A 59 9.01 5.53 2.69
CA ASN A 59 9.12 4.43 1.72
C ASN A 59 8.99 4.92 0.28
N ASN A 60 8.11 5.88 0.00
CA ASN A 60 7.95 6.47 -1.33
C ASN A 60 9.19 7.27 -1.74
N THR A 61 9.81 8.02 -0.83
CA THR A 61 11.07 8.75 -1.07
C THR A 61 12.22 7.79 -1.40
N MET A 62 12.36 6.68 -0.67
CA MET A 62 13.39 5.67 -0.99
C MET A 62 13.17 5.04 -2.37
N ARG A 63 11.93 4.78 -2.78
CA ARG A 63 11.63 4.23 -4.11
C ARG A 63 11.92 5.22 -5.24
N GLN A 64 11.73 6.52 -5.02
CA GLN A 64 12.14 7.56 -5.97
C GLN A 64 13.65 7.67 -6.10
N ASN A 65 14.39 7.59 -4.99
CA ASN A 65 15.85 7.70 -5.00
C ASN A 65 16.55 6.50 -5.64
N ASN A 66 15.89 5.34 -5.71
CA ASN A 66 16.39 4.14 -6.38
C ASN A 66 16.10 4.11 -7.90
N LEU A 67 15.36 5.08 -8.43
CA LEU A 67 15.25 5.32 -9.86
C LEU A 67 16.37 6.29 -10.25
N GLY A 68 17.52 5.74 -10.63
CA GLY A 68 18.65 6.53 -11.15
C GLY A 68 18.24 7.47 -12.29
N PRO A 69 19.08 8.46 -12.66
CA PRO A 69 18.72 9.53 -13.58
C PRO A 69 18.13 8.98 -14.88
N ARG A 70 16.85 9.26 -15.12
CA ARG A 70 16.14 8.91 -16.36
C ARG A 70 16.75 9.71 -17.52
N ASN A 71 17.64 9.09 -18.28
CA ASN A 71 18.18 9.65 -19.51
C ASN A 71 17.03 9.90 -20.50
N PRO A 72 16.76 11.15 -20.92
CA PRO A 72 15.61 11.46 -21.80
C PRO A 72 15.81 11.08 -23.27
N ASN A 73 16.92 10.45 -23.64
CA ASN A 73 17.27 10.22 -25.04
C ASN A 73 16.93 8.81 -25.55
N ILE A 74 15.63 8.47 -25.59
CA ILE A 74 15.14 7.27 -26.31
C ILE A 74 14.06 7.71 -27.29
N GLY A 75 14.53 8.21 -28.44
CA GLY A 75 13.68 8.63 -29.54
C GLY A 75 14.43 8.55 -30.85
N GLN A 76 14.74 7.34 -31.33
CA GLN A 76 14.97 7.06 -32.75
C GLN A 76 14.89 5.56 -32.99
N ARG A 77 13.66 5.09 -33.26
CA ARG A 77 13.37 3.77 -33.80
C ARG A 77 13.36 3.89 -35.32
N THR A 78 14.38 3.38 -36.00
CA THR A 78 14.32 3.04 -37.42
C THR A 78 14.63 1.56 -37.56
N THR A 79 13.66 0.79 -38.05
CA THR A 79 13.79 -0.62 -38.45
C THR A 79 14.65 -0.72 -39.72
N PRO A 80 15.33 -1.86 -39.97
CA PRO A 80 14.74 -2.82 -40.91
C PRO A 80 15.01 -4.32 -40.64
N THR A 81 13.98 -5.13 -40.96
CA THR A 81 14.03 -6.39 -41.73
C THR A 81 14.87 -7.60 -41.26
N ASN A 82 14.16 -8.57 -40.66
CA ASN A 82 14.10 -10.00 -40.99
C ASN A 82 15.34 -10.70 -41.61
N ARG A 83 15.99 -11.64 -40.88
CA ARG A 83 16.57 -12.89 -41.43
C ARG A 83 17.07 -13.88 -40.36
N GLN A 84 16.43 -15.06 -40.35
CA GLN A 84 17.01 -16.40 -40.12
C GLN A 84 17.48 -16.79 -38.71
N GLN A 85 16.58 -17.47 -37.97
CA GLN A 85 16.97 -18.48 -36.98
C GLN A 85 17.75 -19.60 -37.68
N ARG A 86 19.06 -19.70 -37.46
CA ARG A 86 19.87 -20.87 -37.88
C ARG A 86 20.04 -21.79 -36.68
N LYS A 87 19.51 -23.01 -36.83
CA LYS A 87 19.69 -24.17 -35.93
C LYS A 87 21.18 -24.42 -35.65
N PRO A 88 21.59 -24.81 -34.43
CA PRO A 88 22.94 -25.28 -34.20
C PRO A 88 23.13 -26.66 -34.84
N LYS A 89 24.13 -26.77 -35.72
CA LYS A 89 24.55 -27.99 -36.42
C LYS A 89 25.73 -28.58 -35.63
N GLY A 90 25.58 -29.80 -35.14
CA GLY A 90 26.59 -30.46 -34.29
C GLY A 90 27.82 -30.99 -35.04
N GLY A 91 28.80 -31.42 -34.23
CA GLY A 91 30.04 -32.16 -34.59
C GLY A 91 31.30 -31.34 -34.23
N SER A 92 32.39 -31.87 -33.65
CA SER A 92 32.84 -33.24 -33.39
C SER A 92 34.14 -33.20 -32.55
N ARG A 93 34.31 -34.17 -31.64
CA ARG A 93 35.54 -34.88 -31.17
C ARG A 93 36.82 -34.10 -30.88
N TYR A 94 37.29 -34.20 -29.62
CA TYR A 94 38.67 -34.60 -29.30
C TYR A 94 38.71 -35.46 -28.03
N ASP A 95 39.41 -36.60 -28.13
CA ASP A 95 39.91 -37.45 -27.04
C ASP A 95 40.73 -36.65 -26.03
N ILE A 96 40.64 -37.00 -24.75
CA ILE A 96 41.74 -36.77 -23.79
C ILE A 96 41.91 -38.05 -22.96
N THR A 97 43.18 -38.44 -22.90
CA THR A 97 43.86 -39.64 -22.42
C THR A 97 43.54 -40.04 -20.98
#